data_AF-A0A8E4G532-F1
#
_entry.id   AF-A0A8E4G532-F1
#
_cell.length_a   1.000
_cell.length_b   1.000
_cell.length_c   1.000
_cell.angle_alpha   90.00
_cell.angle_beta   90.00
_cell.angle_gamma   90.00
#
_symmetry.space_group_name_H-M   'P 1'
#
loop_
_entity.id
_entity.type
_entity.pdbx_description
1 polymer ?
#
loop_
_entity_poly.entity_id
_entity_poly.type
_entity_poly.pdbx_seq_one_letter_code
_entity_poly.pdbx_strand_id
1 'polypeptide(L)'
;MRGSFCCSPNATAFRTDLLKCKANQRLHPEVVDVASCPVDEPLLLCEAVLYGTGEARYMEFVGKPITGEMIYNKHASAIADCSEVKVAIAYATKPSGDILLFEDCVAKGKKLTFYGRVDGSCPIDLRILDWFLRRASPNLVCHLVPHWLHAKVIWWVGQGAYIGSANLTDRAWFKNFEAGVYIKHEELEHFGMVLQLEAFFDGLAQKSFPLDREEYERQIKQEKRREDLVGKLNKIESEFEDDHWKLKDRTPPIAPTPNRKAREAKIAAFQAEWSRTLTLIRNVGARVALDENRPSWISSDVSQGVQGDQFLHAYYYQVVRPHTEKDAYEREFRKNRLDPEVALRSGLAWWKAGKYEHEHEEYTIYTSAPLLHELLARGRITTLTEGEWVDALTRVYAFGDHAMKISNLYLGLGTDPGSQAKSEALARILWKQHSGNGMTAPEVLDFVIWGDGDVAERIWLASHDHDYKLSHIGTSILGEVVGWARPTEYPPRNSRTSKALRALGNDVDVLV
;
A
#
# COMPACT_ATOMS: atom_id res chain seq x y z
N MET A 1 35.14 -21.02 -49.22
CA MET A 1 34.66 -22.10 -48.35
C MET A 1 33.15 -21.91 -48.24
N ARG A 2 32.31 -22.46 -49.15
CA ARG A 2 31.65 -23.78 -49.08
C ARG A 2 31.32 -24.18 -47.63
N GLY A 3 30.10 -24.43 -47.17
CA GLY A 3 28.76 -24.57 -47.77
C GLY A 3 27.89 -25.30 -46.74
N SER A 4 26.64 -24.86 -46.53
CA SER A 4 25.40 -25.63 -46.79
C SER A 4 24.91 -26.65 -45.73
N PHE A 5 23.71 -26.34 -45.22
CA PHE A 5 22.48 -27.15 -45.18
C PHE A 5 22.29 -28.40 -44.27
N CYS A 6 21.06 -28.44 -43.73
CA CYS A 6 20.11 -29.57 -43.61
C CYS A 6 19.73 -30.13 -42.21
N CYS A 7 18.49 -29.78 -41.83
CA CYS A 7 17.35 -30.59 -41.36
C CYS A 7 17.55 -32.01 -40.75
N SER A 8 17.01 -32.16 -39.51
CA SER A 8 16.14 -33.25 -38.96
C SER A 8 16.64 -34.72 -39.03
N PRO A 9 16.04 -35.77 -38.39
CA PRO A 9 14.77 -35.85 -37.63
C PRO A 9 14.74 -36.78 -36.38
N ASN A 10 13.56 -36.82 -35.73
CA ASN A 10 12.91 -37.95 -35.03
C ASN A 10 13.59 -38.58 -33.80
N ALA A 11 13.03 -38.45 -32.59
CA ALA A 11 11.83 -39.12 -32.05
C ALA A 11 12.16 -40.43 -31.33
N THR A 12 11.97 -40.45 -30.00
CA THR A 12 11.35 -41.61 -29.33
C THR A 12 10.63 -41.17 -28.07
N ALA A 13 9.37 -41.58 -27.99
CA ALA A 13 8.48 -41.48 -26.84
C ALA A 13 9.00 -42.28 -25.63
N PHE A 14 8.53 -41.97 -24.41
CA PHE A 14 7.54 -42.80 -23.71
C PHE A 14 7.24 -42.31 -22.28
N ARG A 15 5.93 -42.22 -22.00
CA ARG A 15 5.19 -42.49 -20.76
C ARG A 15 5.54 -41.78 -19.44
N THR A 16 4.54 -41.00 -19.02
CA THR A 16 3.97 -40.94 -17.66
C THR A 16 4.16 -42.21 -16.82
N ASP A 17 4.59 -42.02 -15.57
CA ASP A 17 4.04 -42.74 -14.42
C ASP A 17 4.03 -41.83 -13.17
N LEU A 18 2.82 -41.61 -12.67
CA LEU A 18 2.50 -41.04 -11.37
C LEU A 18 2.73 -42.11 -10.30
N LEU A 19 3.60 -41.86 -9.32
CA LEU A 19 3.63 -42.64 -8.07
C LEU A 19 3.87 -41.75 -6.85
N LYS A 20 2.88 -41.81 -5.95
CA LYS A 20 2.81 -41.24 -4.60
C LYS A 20 3.91 -41.79 -3.69
N CYS A 21 4.56 -40.93 -2.90
CA CYS A 21 5.12 -41.28 -1.57
C CYS A 21 5.24 -39.98 -0.74
N LYS A 22 4.30 -39.73 0.17
CA LYS A 22 4.33 -39.99 1.63
C LYS A 22 5.15 -38.97 2.43
N ALA A 23 4.43 -38.29 3.32
CA ALA A 23 4.91 -37.36 4.34
C ALA A 23 5.87 -38.02 5.36
N ASN A 24 6.60 -37.14 6.07
CA ASN A 24 7.52 -37.35 7.19
C ASN A 24 8.94 -37.83 6.85
N GLN A 25 9.85 -36.87 6.67
CA GLN A 25 11.22 -36.98 7.22
C GLN A 25 11.77 -35.58 7.49
N ARG A 26 12.18 -35.34 8.75
CA ARG A 26 12.99 -34.20 9.16
C ARG A 26 14.31 -34.27 8.39
N LEU A 27 14.65 -33.22 7.65
CA LEU A 27 15.97 -33.08 7.04
C LEU A 27 16.76 -32.01 7.80
N HIS A 28 17.83 -32.46 8.46
CA HIS A 28 18.93 -31.62 8.91
C HIS A 28 19.79 -31.21 7.70
N PRO A 29 20.50 -30.06 7.75
CA PRO A 29 21.18 -29.51 6.59
C PRO A 29 22.59 -30.08 6.48
N GLU A 30 22.83 -30.98 5.51
CA GLU A 30 24.18 -31.27 5.04
C GLU A 30 24.24 -31.21 3.51
N VAL A 31 25.05 -30.24 3.06
CA VAL A 31 25.78 -30.14 1.78
C VAL A 31 25.00 -30.50 0.50
N VAL A 32 24.47 -29.48 -0.16
CA VAL A 32 24.07 -29.55 -1.57
C VAL A 32 25.19 -28.97 -2.43
N ASP A 33 25.74 -29.80 -3.31
CA ASP A 33 26.72 -29.47 -4.35
C ASP A 33 26.05 -28.62 -5.45
N VAL A 34 26.54 -27.40 -5.68
CA VAL A 34 25.87 -26.34 -6.44
C VAL A 34 26.19 -26.38 -7.96
N ALA A 35 26.67 -27.50 -8.48
CA ALA A 35 27.22 -27.55 -9.84
C ALA A 35 26.32 -28.19 -10.94
N SER A 36 25.07 -28.60 -10.66
CA SER A 36 24.27 -29.32 -11.68
C SER A 36 22.75 -29.09 -11.65
N CYS A 37 22.28 -27.90 -11.25
CA CYS A 37 20.86 -27.55 -11.37
C CYS A 37 20.63 -26.57 -12.54
N PRO A 38 19.75 -26.88 -13.51
CA PRO A 38 19.32 -25.88 -14.49
C PRO A 38 18.59 -24.76 -13.75
N VAL A 39 19.00 -23.55 -14.07
CA VAL A 39 18.50 -22.27 -13.53
C VAL A 39 16.96 -22.24 -13.57
N ASP A 40 16.35 -21.75 -12.48
CA ASP A 40 14.93 -21.30 -12.33
C ASP A 40 14.00 -22.02 -11.33
N GLU A 41 14.49 -22.86 -10.41
CA GLU A 41 13.64 -23.43 -9.32
C GLU A 41 13.94 -23.01 -7.85
N PRO A 42 15.13 -22.50 -7.45
CA PRO A 42 15.35 -22.11 -6.05
C PRO A 42 14.59 -20.84 -5.62
N LEU A 43 14.26 -19.96 -6.57
CA LEU A 43 13.51 -18.71 -6.32
C LEU A 43 12.04 -18.99 -5.92
N LEU A 44 11.41 -20.00 -6.54
CA LEU A 44 10.01 -20.35 -6.29
C LEU A 44 9.78 -21.05 -4.95
N LEU A 45 10.76 -21.84 -4.46
CA LEU A 45 10.60 -22.58 -3.21
C LEU A 45 10.77 -21.70 -1.95
N CYS A 46 11.62 -20.67 -2.01
CA CYS A 46 11.75 -19.70 -0.92
C CYS A 46 10.54 -18.77 -0.83
N GLU A 47 9.92 -18.42 -1.96
CA GLU A 47 8.75 -17.54 -2.00
C GLU A 47 7.47 -18.19 -1.45
N ALA A 48 7.26 -19.49 -1.69
CA ALA A 48 6.11 -20.20 -1.12
C ALA A 48 6.13 -20.26 0.44
N VAL A 49 7.32 -20.22 1.04
CA VAL A 49 7.51 -20.16 2.50
C VAL A 49 7.32 -18.72 3.03
N LEU A 50 7.65 -17.70 2.23
CA LEU A 50 7.59 -16.29 2.64
C LEU A 50 6.21 -15.62 2.44
N TYR A 51 5.43 -16.04 1.44
CA TYR A 51 4.08 -15.49 1.18
C TYR A 51 2.94 -16.28 1.86
N GLY A 52 3.26 -17.45 2.45
CA GLY A 52 2.29 -18.39 3.03
C GLY A 52 2.00 -18.22 4.52
N THR A 53 2.71 -17.34 5.22
CA THR A 53 2.48 -17.06 6.65
C THR A 53 2.21 -15.58 6.85
N GLY A 54 1.04 -15.25 7.37
CA GLY A 54 0.44 -13.91 7.35
C GLY A 54 1.09 -12.83 8.23
N GLU A 55 2.42 -12.69 8.24
CA GLU A 55 3.11 -11.68 9.06
C GLU A 55 4.23 -10.87 8.38
N ALA A 56 4.61 -11.14 7.13
CA ALA A 56 5.67 -10.35 6.48
C ALA A 56 5.13 -8.99 5.98
N ARG A 57 5.08 -7.97 6.83
CA ARG A 57 5.08 -6.58 6.37
C ARG A 57 6.47 -6.27 5.79
N TYR A 58 6.53 -6.17 4.46
CA TYR A 58 7.73 -6.05 3.61
C TYR A 58 8.51 -4.73 3.68
N MET A 59 8.00 -3.72 4.37
CA MET A 59 8.61 -2.40 4.63
C MET A 59 7.72 -1.70 5.65
N GLU A 60 8.30 -1.02 6.63
CA GLU A 60 7.54 -0.38 7.70
C GLU A 60 7.67 1.14 7.63
N PHE A 61 6.55 1.85 7.55
CA PHE A 61 6.57 3.30 7.66
C PHE A 61 6.98 3.73 9.07
N VAL A 62 7.89 4.68 9.14
CA VAL A 62 8.37 5.28 10.38
C VAL A 62 8.07 6.76 10.37
N GLY A 63 7.41 7.23 11.43
CA GLY A 63 7.06 8.63 11.63
C GLY A 63 5.57 8.88 11.83
N LYS A 64 5.25 10.10 12.27
CA LYS A 64 3.87 10.59 12.50
C LYS A 64 3.45 11.52 11.35
N PRO A 65 2.16 11.54 10.91
CA PRO A 65 0.98 10.85 11.46
C PRO A 65 0.87 9.35 11.18
N ILE A 66 1.78 8.80 10.36
CA ILE A 66 1.49 7.64 9.52
C ILE A 66 1.26 6.36 10.34
N THR A 67 2.23 5.97 11.17
CA THR A 67 2.16 4.71 11.96
C THR A 67 2.19 4.94 13.46
N GLY A 68 2.70 6.09 13.92
CA GLY A 68 2.88 6.38 15.35
C GLY A 68 4.16 5.81 15.95
N GLU A 69 4.81 4.86 15.27
CA GLU A 69 6.15 4.37 15.58
C GLU A 69 7.20 5.33 15.04
N MET A 70 8.15 5.70 15.91
CA MET A 70 9.23 6.62 15.58
C MET A 70 10.54 5.84 15.43
N ILE A 71 11.58 6.53 14.96
CA ILE A 71 12.90 5.92 14.74
C ILE A 71 13.47 5.30 16.01
N TYR A 72 13.19 5.88 17.18
CA TYR A 72 13.66 5.32 18.44
C TYR A 72 13.09 3.90 18.70
N ASN A 73 11.87 3.60 18.23
CA ASN A 73 11.29 2.27 18.37
C ASN A 73 12.08 1.26 17.53
N LYS A 74 12.40 1.61 16.28
CA LYS A 74 13.19 0.75 15.37
C LYS A 74 14.64 0.61 15.83
N HIS A 75 15.20 1.67 16.38
CA HIS A 75 16.50 1.61 17.03
C HIS A 75 16.50 0.61 18.19
N ALA A 76 15.53 0.71 19.09
CA ALA A 76 15.44 -0.14 20.27
C ALA A 76 15.32 -1.64 19.92
N SER A 77 14.60 -1.97 18.84
CA SER A 77 14.49 -3.36 18.36
C SER A 77 15.75 -3.84 17.65
N ALA A 78 16.41 -3.01 16.84
CA ALA A 78 17.51 -3.45 15.98
C ALA A 78 18.88 -3.47 16.67
N ILE A 79 19.11 -2.60 17.66
CA ILE A 79 20.45 -2.36 18.20
C ILE A 79 21.04 -3.56 18.96
N ALA A 80 20.20 -4.43 19.53
CA ALA A 80 20.69 -5.57 20.33
C ALA A 80 21.46 -6.57 19.46
N ASP A 81 20.95 -6.85 18.27
CA ASP A 81 21.41 -7.96 17.43
C ASP A 81 22.23 -7.51 16.20
N CYS A 82 22.33 -6.20 15.94
CA CYS A 82 23.15 -5.71 14.83
C CYS A 82 24.65 -5.89 15.08
N SER A 83 25.43 -6.08 14.01
CA SER A 83 26.89 -6.18 14.09
C SER A 83 27.57 -4.82 14.26
N GLU A 84 27.11 -3.81 13.51
CA GLU A 84 27.53 -2.42 13.62
C GLU A 84 26.41 -1.46 13.22
N VAL A 85 26.57 -0.19 13.57
CA VAL A 85 25.66 0.89 13.20
C VAL A 85 26.40 1.88 12.31
N LYS A 86 25.92 2.05 11.08
CA LYS A 86 26.39 3.08 10.15
C LYS A 86 25.34 4.17 10.03
N VAL A 87 25.76 5.43 10.18
CA VAL A 87 24.86 6.57 10.21
C VAL A 87 25.35 7.62 9.23
N ALA A 88 24.49 8.05 8.30
CA ALA A 88 24.77 9.16 7.40
C ALA A 88 23.69 10.23 7.59
N ILE A 89 24.00 11.24 8.41
CA ILE A 89 23.04 12.27 8.85
C ILE A 89 23.67 13.66 8.79
N ALA A 90 23.04 14.56 8.05
CA ALA A 90 23.57 15.92 7.84
C ALA A 90 23.54 16.81 9.08
N TYR A 91 22.47 16.76 9.88
CA TYR A 91 22.31 17.59 11.07
C TYR A 91 22.19 16.73 12.32
N ALA A 92 22.96 17.08 13.35
CA ALA A 92 22.86 16.43 14.65
C ALA A 92 22.98 17.48 15.76
N THR A 93 22.06 17.47 16.71
CA THR A 93 22.01 18.43 17.82
C THR A 93 21.92 17.71 19.15
N LYS A 94 22.51 18.29 20.21
CA LYS A 94 22.44 17.74 21.58
C LYS A 94 21.81 18.76 22.57
N PRO A 95 20.54 19.19 22.42
CA PRO A 95 19.99 20.33 23.17
C PRO A 95 19.92 20.09 24.68
N SER A 96 19.50 18.90 25.11
CA SER A 96 19.42 18.51 26.52
C SER A 96 19.40 16.98 26.65
N GLY A 97 20.50 16.39 27.11
CA GLY A 97 20.63 14.94 27.31
C GLY A 97 21.52 14.27 26.27
N ASP A 98 21.61 12.95 26.36
CA ASP A 98 22.43 12.13 25.47
C ASP A 98 21.74 11.78 24.15
N ILE A 99 22.53 11.59 23.09
CA ILE A 99 22.00 11.06 21.83
C ILE A 99 21.79 9.57 22.05
N LEU A 100 20.52 9.16 22.22
CA LEU A 100 20.11 7.79 22.50
C LEU A 100 20.87 6.76 21.65
N LEU A 101 20.91 6.98 20.32
CA LEU A 101 21.60 6.11 19.38
C LEU A 101 23.09 5.90 19.72
N PHE A 102 23.78 6.97 20.12
CA PHE A 102 25.22 6.93 20.36
C PHE A 102 25.54 6.28 21.71
N GLU A 103 24.79 6.62 22.76
CA GLU A 103 25.00 5.98 24.06
C GLU A 103 24.58 4.52 24.06
N ASP A 104 23.54 4.14 23.33
CA ASP A 104 23.15 2.73 23.20
C ASP A 104 24.24 1.92 22.49
N CYS A 105 24.89 2.47 21.46
CA CYS A 105 26.05 1.83 20.84
C CYS A 105 27.17 1.61 21.85
N VAL A 106 27.48 2.61 22.69
CA VAL A 106 28.51 2.49 23.72
C VAL A 106 28.12 1.45 24.78
N ALA A 107 26.91 1.55 25.32
CA ALA A 107 26.41 0.68 26.38
C ALA A 107 26.34 -0.79 25.94
N LYS A 108 26.02 -1.04 24.67
CA LYS A 108 25.89 -2.38 24.08
C LYS A 108 27.17 -2.84 23.36
N GLY A 109 28.26 -2.06 23.42
CA GLY A 109 29.54 -2.40 22.79
C GLY A 109 29.48 -2.50 21.26
N LYS A 110 28.54 -1.80 20.61
CA LYS A 110 28.35 -1.81 19.16
C LYS A 110 29.28 -0.80 18.49
N LYS A 111 29.89 -1.21 17.38
CA LYS A 111 30.66 -0.30 16.53
C LYS A 111 29.71 0.73 15.90
N LEU A 112 30.07 2.00 15.98
CA LEU A 112 29.36 3.14 15.42
C LEU A 112 30.28 3.88 14.44
N THR A 113 29.84 3.97 13.20
CA THR A 113 30.44 4.83 12.17
C THR A 113 29.47 5.94 11.81
N PHE A 114 29.80 7.17 12.18
CA PHE A 114 28.99 8.35 11.93
C PHE A 114 29.58 9.20 10.80
N TYR A 115 28.78 9.50 9.79
CA TYR A 115 29.07 10.44 8.72
C TYR A 115 28.22 11.69 8.92
N GLY A 116 28.85 12.79 9.33
CA GLY A 116 28.24 14.09 9.53
C GLY A 116 28.62 15.07 8.43
N ARG A 117 27.76 16.06 8.13
CA ARG A 117 28.11 17.11 7.18
C ARG A 117 29.07 18.10 7.86
N VAL A 118 30.03 18.64 7.10
CA VAL A 118 30.82 19.80 7.51
C VAL A 118 30.79 20.88 6.44
N ASP A 119 30.50 22.11 6.86
CA ASP A 119 30.56 23.32 6.04
C ASP A 119 30.44 24.55 6.96
N GLY A 120 30.40 25.75 6.38
CA GLY A 120 30.28 27.01 7.12
C GLY A 120 28.99 27.16 7.96
N SER A 121 28.00 26.27 7.78
CA SER A 121 26.76 26.23 8.55
C SER A 121 26.85 25.43 9.86
N CYS A 122 28.00 24.80 10.16
CA CYS A 122 28.24 24.03 11.41
C CYS A 122 27.04 23.13 11.78
N PRO A 123 26.67 22.17 10.92
CA PRO A 123 25.40 21.45 11.05
C PRO A 123 25.41 20.37 12.14
N ILE A 124 26.59 20.04 12.67
CA ILE A 124 26.78 19.11 13.79
C ILE A 124 27.18 19.91 15.02
N ASP A 125 26.44 19.72 16.12
CA ASP A 125 26.69 20.37 17.40
C ASP A 125 28.09 20.06 17.94
N LEU A 126 28.83 21.09 18.38
CA LEU A 126 30.20 20.95 18.90
C LEU A 126 30.30 19.94 20.04
N ARG A 127 29.24 19.78 20.85
CA ARG A 127 29.22 18.80 21.96
C ARG A 127 29.25 17.35 21.46
N ILE A 128 28.75 17.10 20.25
CA ILE A 128 28.81 15.79 19.61
C ILE A 128 30.23 15.51 19.10
N LEU A 129 30.85 16.51 18.46
CA LEU A 129 32.22 16.39 17.99
C LEU A 129 33.19 16.17 19.16
N ASP A 130 33.06 16.93 20.24
CA ASP A 130 33.84 16.75 21.46
C ASP A 130 33.60 15.36 22.08
N TRP A 131 32.36 14.86 22.05
CA TRP A 131 32.03 13.51 22.53
C TRP A 131 32.79 12.43 21.76
N PHE A 132 32.82 12.50 20.43
CA PHE A 132 33.60 11.55 19.61
C PHE A 132 35.10 11.65 19.88
N LEU A 133 35.64 12.87 20.02
CA LEU A 133 37.06 13.07 20.31
C LEU A 133 37.46 12.49 21.68
N ARG A 134 36.62 12.68 22.72
CA ARG A 134 36.90 12.16 24.06
C ARG A 134 36.77 10.64 24.18
N ARG A 135 35.94 10.04 23.33
CA ARG A 135 35.67 8.59 23.32
C ARG A 135 36.29 7.88 22.12
N ALA A 136 37.27 8.51 21.47
CA ALA A 136 37.88 7.99 20.25
C ALA A 136 38.37 6.55 20.47
N SER A 137 37.86 5.63 19.65
CA SER A 137 38.21 4.22 19.68
C SER A 137 37.94 3.61 18.30
N PRO A 138 38.50 2.42 17.99
CA PRO A 138 38.16 1.72 16.74
C PRO A 138 36.66 1.43 16.57
N ASN A 139 35.91 1.43 17.68
CA ASN A 139 34.47 1.21 17.68
C ASN A 139 33.65 2.49 17.55
N LEU A 140 34.25 3.68 17.70
CA LEU A 140 33.54 4.96 17.65
C LEU A 140 34.24 5.89 16.68
N VAL A 141 33.76 5.92 15.43
CA VAL A 141 34.38 6.66 14.34
C VAL A 141 33.45 7.76 13.85
N CYS A 142 33.98 8.97 13.73
CA CYS A 142 33.29 10.12 13.16
C CYS A 142 34.03 10.59 11.90
N HIS A 143 33.30 10.61 10.79
CA HIS A 143 33.74 11.10 9.49
C HIS A 143 32.95 12.36 9.12
N LEU A 144 33.64 13.34 8.59
CA LEU A 144 33.08 14.60 8.14
C LEU A 144 33.04 14.63 6.61
N VAL A 145 31.86 14.90 6.06
CA VAL A 145 31.60 14.98 4.63
C VAL A 145 31.40 16.45 4.23
N PRO A 146 32.28 17.01 3.38
CA PRO A 146 32.16 18.40 2.95
C PRO A 146 30.88 18.68 2.15
N HIS A 147 30.15 19.73 2.52
CA HIS A 147 29.08 20.42 1.77
C HIS A 147 27.81 19.63 1.37
N TRP A 148 27.94 18.43 0.82
CA TRP A 148 26.91 17.80 0.00
C TRP A 148 26.12 16.70 0.72
N LEU A 149 26.50 16.36 1.95
CA LEU A 149 25.77 15.34 2.69
C LEU A 149 24.40 15.86 3.10
N HIS A 150 23.35 15.34 2.48
CA HIS A 150 21.97 15.53 2.91
C HIS A 150 21.30 14.21 3.35
N ALA A 151 22.09 13.16 3.63
CA ALA A 151 21.51 11.87 3.96
C ALA A 151 20.86 11.87 5.35
N LYS A 152 19.85 11.03 5.55
CA LYS A 152 19.34 10.58 6.85
C LYS A 152 19.03 9.10 6.77
N VAL A 153 20.14 8.35 6.63
CA VAL A 153 20.15 6.89 6.60
C VAL A 153 20.76 6.40 7.91
N ILE A 154 20.10 5.43 8.54
CA ILE A 154 20.65 4.70 9.69
C ILE A 154 20.58 3.22 9.34
N TRP A 155 21.73 2.56 9.32
CA TRP A 155 21.82 1.15 9.00
C TRP A 155 22.33 0.38 10.21
N TRP A 156 21.47 -0.47 10.76
CA TRP A 156 21.81 -1.48 11.76
C TRP A 156 22.18 -2.75 10.99
N VAL A 157 23.48 -2.93 10.75
CA VAL A 157 23.99 -3.97 9.85
C VAL A 157 23.58 -5.36 10.37
N GLY A 158 22.97 -6.15 9.48
CA GLY A 158 22.40 -7.46 9.81
C GLY A 158 21.00 -7.43 10.44
N GLN A 159 20.37 -6.26 10.59
CA GLN A 159 19.02 -6.13 11.18
C GLN A 159 18.05 -5.30 10.33
N GLY A 160 18.51 -4.19 9.76
CA GLY A 160 17.69 -3.37 8.87
C GLY A 160 18.19 -1.95 8.72
N ALA A 161 17.58 -1.18 7.83
CA ALA A 161 17.94 0.20 7.53
C ALA A 161 16.73 1.14 7.56
N TYR A 162 16.91 2.30 8.19
CA TYR A 162 16.00 3.44 8.07
C TYR A 162 16.49 4.38 6.98
N ILE A 163 15.57 4.82 6.12
CA ILE A 163 15.78 5.87 5.12
C ILE A 163 14.60 6.84 5.20
N GLY A 164 14.86 8.11 5.48
CA GLY A 164 13.79 9.10 5.56
C GLY A 164 14.25 10.54 5.80
N SER A 165 13.37 11.34 6.39
CA SER A 165 13.57 12.78 6.59
C SER A 165 14.29 13.15 7.90
N ALA A 166 14.30 12.24 8.88
CA ALA A 166 14.65 12.60 10.25
C ALA A 166 16.15 12.76 10.50
N ASN A 167 16.55 13.96 10.91
CA ASN A 167 17.89 14.24 11.41
C ASN A 167 18.13 13.66 12.83
N LEU A 168 19.37 13.69 13.32
CA LEU A 168 19.73 13.32 14.71
C LEU A 168 19.44 14.47 15.67
N THR A 169 18.17 14.78 15.83
CA THR A 169 17.69 15.85 16.74
C THR A 169 16.51 15.33 17.55
N ASP A 170 16.36 15.80 18.79
CA ASP A 170 15.23 15.43 19.65
C ASP A 170 13.89 15.75 18.97
N ARG A 171 13.83 16.86 18.23
CA ARG A 171 12.62 17.22 17.50
C ARG A 171 12.30 16.20 16.42
N ALA A 172 13.26 15.81 15.59
CA ALA A 172 13.02 14.82 14.54
C ALA A 172 12.67 13.44 15.10
N TRP A 173 13.33 13.00 16.18
CA TRP A 173 13.11 11.66 16.73
C TRP A 173 11.82 11.54 17.56
N PHE A 174 11.30 12.64 18.10
CA PHE A 174 10.18 12.58 19.05
C PHE A 174 8.99 13.51 18.76
N LYS A 175 9.15 14.59 17.99
CA LYS A 175 8.16 15.69 17.91
C LYS A 175 7.70 16.06 16.50
N ASN A 176 8.60 16.08 15.51
CA ASN A 176 8.31 16.54 14.16
C ASN A 176 7.41 15.55 13.40
N PHE A 177 6.75 16.06 12.37
CA PHE A 177 6.27 15.23 11.29
C PHE A 177 7.45 14.75 10.45
N GLU A 178 7.86 13.52 10.69
CA GLU A 178 8.88 12.85 9.90
C GLU A 178 8.23 11.74 9.08
N ALA A 179 8.83 11.44 7.94
CA ALA A 179 8.47 10.31 7.11
C ALA A 179 9.73 9.55 6.74
N GLY A 180 9.67 8.23 6.87
CA GLY A 180 10.69 7.35 6.36
C GLY A 180 10.19 5.92 6.30
N VAL A 181 11.04 5.06 5.77
CA VAL A 181 10.82 3.62 5.71
C VAL A 181 11.90 2.94 6.51
N TYR A 182 11.50 1.91 7.24
CA TYR A 182 12.38 0.92 7.81
C TYR A 182 12.27 -0.36 6.98
N ILE A 183 13.40 -0.82 6.49
CA ILE A 183 13.53 -2.00 5.64
C ILE A 183 14.31 -3.04 6.46
N LYS A 184 13.71 -4.20 6.71
CA LYS A 184 14.31 -5.30 7.47
C LYS A 184 15.46 -5.92 6.70
N HIS A 185 16.34 -6.62 7.39
CA HIS A 185 17.52 -7.21 6.77
C HIS A 185 17.18 -8.21 5.66
N GLU A 186 16.19 -9.06 5.89
CA GLU A 186 15.74 -10.09 4.96
C GLU A 186 15.24 -9.45 3.65
N GLU A 187 14.61 -8.28 3.75
CA GLU A 187 14.14 -7.50 2.60
C GLU A 187 15.31 -6.84 1.87
N LEU A 188 16.27 -6.27 2.62
CA LEU A 188 17.47 -5.70 2.04
C LEU A 188 18.26 -6.76 1.25
N GLU A 189 18.33 -7.99 1.74
CA GLU A 189 18.97 -9.11 1.05
C GLU A 189 18.17 -9.54 -0.18
N HIS A 190 16.87 -9.76 -0.01
CA HIS A 190 15.97 -10.22 -1.08
C HIS A 190 15.99 -9.28 -2.29
N PHE A 191 15.98 -7.96 -2.06
CA PHE A 191 16.02 -6.96 -3.13
C PHE A 191 17.44 -6.52 -3.53
N GLY A 192 18.49 -7.16 -3.01
CA GLY A 192 19.88 -6.82 -3.32
C GLY A 192 20.29 -5.40 -2.88
N MET A 193 19.60 -4.84 -1.88
CA MET A 193 19.85 -3.49 -1.36
C MET A 193 21.01 -3.46 -0.36
N VAL A 194 21.43 -4.60 0.20
CA VAL A 194 22.65 -4.66 1.05
C VAL A 194 23.87 -4.13 0.31
N LEU A 195 24.15 -4.65 -0.90
CA LEU A 195 25.27 -4.20 -1.73
C LEU A 195 25.17 -2.71 -2.11
N GLN A 196 23.95 -2.19 -2.28
CA GLN A 196 23.73 -0.77 -2.57
C GLN A 196 24.01 0.11 -1.35
N LEU A 197 23.63 -0.33 -0.14
CA LEU A 197 23.98 0.35 1.12
C LEU A 197 25.49 0.31 1.37
N GLU A 198 26.16 -0.81 1.09
CA GLU A 198 27.63 -0.90 1.14
C GLU A 198 28.28 0.10 0.19
N ALA A 199 27.91 0.08 -1.09
CA ALA A 199 28.41 1.01 -2.09
C ALA A 199 28.15 2.48 -1.71
N PHE A 200 26.99 2.77 -1.12
CA PHE A 200 26.65 4.11 -0.62
C PHE A 200 27.61 4.55 0.50
N PHE A 201 27.81 3.73 1.53
CA PHE A 201 28.70 4.06 2.64
C PHE A 201 30.18 4.07 2.24
N ASP A 202 30.60 3.24 1.30
CA ASP A 202 31.95 3.27 0.72
C ASP A 202 32.18 4.56 -0.07
N GLY A 203 31.18 4.99 -0.84
CA GLY A 203 31.20 6.28 -1.53
C GLY A 203 31.31 7.46 -0.55
N LEU A 204 30.61 7.40 0.59
CA LEU A 204 30.76 8.39 1.66
C LEU A 204 32.16 8.36 2.28
N ALA A 205 32.69 7.17 2.59
CA ALA A 205 34.03 7.01 3.14
C ALA A 205 35.08 7.69 2.26
N GLN A 206 35.04 7.45 0.95
CA GLN A 206 35.96 8.05 -0.03
C GLN A 206 35.87 9.58 -0.15
N LYS A 207 34.72 10.16 0.19
CA LYS A 207 34.46 11.60 0.11
C LYS A 207 34.48 12.30 1.46
N SER A 208 34.85 11.57 2.51
CA SER A 208 34.91 12.06 3.88
C SER A 208 36.35 12.10 4.40
N PHE A 209 36.54 12.78 5.52
CA PHE A 209 37.79 12.74 6.29
C PHE A 209 37.47 12.53 7.77
N PRO A 210 38.34 11.88 8.56
CA PRO A 210 38.08 11.65 9.98
C PRO A 210 38.03 12.95 10.76
N LEU A 211 37.17 13.01 11.78
CA LEU A 211 37.18 14.10 12.75
C LEU A 211 38.50 14.11 13.52
N ASP A 212 39.16 15.26 13.55
CA ASP A 212 40.35 15.51 14.37
C ASP A 212 40.21 16.78 15.20
N ARG A 213 41.24 17.05 16.00
CA ARG A 213 41.28 18.21 16.89
C ARG A 213 41.32 19.54 16.12
N GLU A 214 42.00 19.57 14.99
CA GLU A 214 42.17 20.77 14.18
C GLU A 214 40.83 21.21 13.60
N GLU A 215 40.07 20.27 13.02
CA GLU A 215 38.76 20.56 12.45
C GLU A 215 37.74 20.94 13.52
N TYR A 216 37.78 20.30 14.69
CA TYR A 216 36.95 20.70 15.82
C TYR A 216 37.21 22.16 16.26
N GLU A 217 38.48 22.57 16.36
CA GLU A 217 38.85 23.94 16.72
C GLU A 217 38.46 24.97 15.64
N ARG A 218 38.53 24.58 14.37
CA ARG A 218 38.00 25.40 13.25
C ARG A 218 36.49 25.61 13.38
N GLN A 219 35.73 24.57 13.72
CA GLN A 219 34.28 24.67 13.92
C GLN A 219 33.92 25.54 15.14
N ILE A 220 34.65 25.45 16.25
CA ILE A 220 34.48 26.37 17.40
C ILE A 220 34.63 27.82 16.96
N LYS A 221 35.69 28.12 16.20
CA LYS A 221 35.97 29.49 15.74
C LYS A 221 34.86 30.00 14.81
N GLN A 222 34.34 29.13 13.95
CA GLN A 222 33.26 29.47 13.03
C GLN A 222 31.93 29.68 13.77
N GLU A 223 31.61 28.88 14.79
CA GLU A 223 30.38 29.02 15.56
C GLU A 223 30.38 30.31 16.40
N LYS A 224 31.52 30.64 17.04
CA LYS A 224 31.70 31.93 17.73
C LYS A 224 31.51 33.14 16.81
N ARG A 225 31.97 33.03 15.55
CA ARG A 225 31.76 34.10 14.55
C ARG A 225 30.29 34.27 14.17
N ARG A 226 29.47 33.26 14.37
CA ARG A 226 28.06 33.23 13.97
C ARG A 226 27.10 33.55 15.12
N GLU A 227 27.51 33.34 16.37
CA GLU A 227 26.68 33.48 17.58
C GLU A 227 25.86 34.78 17.60
N ASP A 228 26.50 35.93 17.44
CA ASP A 228 25.84 37.25 17.41
C ASP A 228 24.84 37.41 16.25
N LEU A 229 25.16 36.84 15.09
CA LEU A 229 24.30 36.93 13.90
C LEU A 229 23.10 35.99 14.01
N VAL A 230 23.30 34.79 14.56
CA VAL A 230 22.24 33.81 14.82
C VAL A 230 21.26 34.34 15.87
N GLY A 231 21.75 34.98 16.94
CA GLY A 231 20.87 35.61 17.92
C GLY A 231 19.97 36.70 17.32
N LYS A 232 20.53 37.53 16.42
CA LYS A 232 19.76 38.54 15.68
C LYS A 232 18.76 37.91 14.71
N LEU A 233 19.16 36.85 14.01
CA LEU A 233 18.28 36.12 13.09
C LEU A 233 17.09 35.50 13.83
N ASN A 234 17.36 34.77 14.93
CA ASN A 234 16.32 34.15 15.76
C ASN A 234 15.33 35.19 16.30
N LYS A 235 15.81 36.41 16.62
CA LYS A 235 14.94 37.50 17.07
C LYS A 235 14.00 37.96 15.95
N ILE A 236 14.51 38.15 14.74
CA ILE A 236 13.70 38.52 13.57
C ILE A 236 12.66 37.43 13.27
N GLU A 237 13.05 36.16 13.33
CA GLU A 237 12.15 35.02 13.13
C GLU A 237 11.06 34.97 14.22
N SER A 238 11.41 35.18 15.49
CA SER A 238 10.45 35.22 16.59
C SER A 238 9.47 36.39 16.45
N GLU A 239 9.93 37.59 16.09
CA GLU A 239 9.07 38.75 15.87
C GLU A 239 8.04 38.48 14.77
N PHE A 240 8.45 37.85 13.67
CA PHE A 240 7.53 37.43 12.60
C PHE A 240 6.50 36.39 13.08
N GLU A 241 6.92 35.39 13.84
CA GLU A 241 6.01 34.38 14.40
C GLU A 241 5.01 35.00 15.40
N ASP A 242 5.48 35.89 16.27
CA ASP A 242 4.69 36.53 17.32
C ASP A 242 3.63 37.50 16.76
N ASP A 243 3.88 38.09 15.58
CA ASP A 243 2.92 38.95 14.88
C ASP A 243 1.91 38.15 14.04
N HIS A 244 2.14 36.86 13.79
CA HIS A 244 1.30 36.03 12.92
C HIS A 244 0.42 35.06 13.70
N TRP A 245 -0.87 35.40 13.89
CA TRP A 245 -1.81 34.62 14.69
C TRP A 245 -1.94 33.13 14.31
N LYS A 246 -1.74 32.75 13.04
CA LYS A 246 -1.75 31.33 12.60
C LYS A 246 -0.52 30.54 13.04
N LEU A 247 0.61 31.21 13.31
CA LEU A 247 1.86 30.58 13.75
C LEU A 247 1.93 30.47 15.29
N LYS A 248 1.02 31.17 16.01
CA LYS A 248 0.86 31.04 17.46
C LYS A 248 0.33 29.68 17.89
N ASP A 249 -0.33 28.96 16.97
CA ASP A 249 -0.70 27.56 17.21
C ASP A 249 0.55 26.68 17.18
N ARG A 250 1.15 26.52 18.36
CA ARG A 250 2.28 25.62 18.61
C ARG A 250 1.82 24.25 19.08
N THR A 251 0.53 23.92 18.91
CA THR A 251 0.03 22.59 19.22
C THR A 251 0.84 21.60 18.40
N PRO A 252 1.57 20.67 19.03
CA PRO A 252 2.28 19.66 18.29
C PRO A 252 1.24 18.94 17.44
N PRO A 253 1.54 18.63 16.18
CA PRO A 253 0.48 18.37 15.22
C PRO A 253 -0.42 17.16 15.53
N ILE A 254 -0.02 16.34 16.52
CA ILE A 254 -0.79 15.19 17.02
C ILE A 254 -0.52 15.02 18.53
N ALA A 255 -1.57 15.23 19.34
CA ALA A 255 -1.70 14.62 20.67
C ALA A 255 -1.75 13.08 20.51
N PRO A 256 -1.24 12.29 21.47
CA PRO A 256 -1.11 10.84 21.32
C PRO A 256 -2.44 10.19 20.92
N THR A 257 -2.39 9.35 19.87
CA THR A 257 -3.49 8.53 19.32
C THR A 257 -4.57 9.34 18.57
N PRO A 258 -5.11 8.89 17.42
CA PRO A 258 -6.31 9.49 16.86
C PRO A 258 -7.39 9.45 17.93
N ASN A 259 -7.81 10.62 18.43
CA ASN A 259 -8.92 10.69 19.37
C ASN A 259 -10.07 9.90 18.75
N ARG A 260 -10.63 8.93 19.49
CA ARG A 260 -11.76 8.08 19.08
C ARG A 260 -12.83 8.88 18.30
N LYS A 261 -13.08 10.12 18.71
CA LYS A 261 -13.98 11.07 18.03
C LYS A 261 -13.63 11.37 16.56
N ALA A 262 -12.35 11.48 16.21
CA ALA A 262 -11.92 11.76 14.84
C ALA A 262 -12.08 10.53 13.92
N ARG A 263 -11.86 9.32 14.46
CA ARG A 263 -12.15 8.07 13.75
C ARG A 263 -13.66 7.91 13.53
N GLU A 264 -14.45 8.12 14.58
CA GLU A 264 -15.92 8.11 14.53
C GLU A 264 -16.45 9.13 13.50
N ALA A 265 -15.87 10.33 13.43
CA ALA A 265 -16.25 11.34 12.43
C ALA A 265 -15.97 10.90 10.98
N LYS A 266 -14.86 10.19 10.73
CA LYS A 266 -14.53 9.67 9.38
C LYS A 266 -15.50 8.55 8.97
N ILE A 267 -15.82 7.64 9.89
CA ILE A 267 -16.80 6.58 9.66
C ILE A 267 -18.16 7.21 9.36
N ALA A 268 -18.62 8.17 10.18
CA ALA A 268 -19.89 8.85 9.96
C ALA A 268 -19.95 9.58 8.61
N ALA A 269 -18.85 10.24 8.19
CA ALA A 269 -18.77 10.88 6.87
C ALA A 269 -18.85 9.86 5.73
N PHE A 270 -18.17 8.71 5.86
CA PHE A 270 -18.25 7.62 4.90
C PHE A 270 -19.68 7.04 4.83
N GLN A 271 -20.32 6.77 5.96
CA GLN A 271 -21.69 6.28 6.00
C GLN A 271 -22.66 7.24 5.32
N ALA A 272 -22.55 8.55 5.61
CA ALA A 272 -23.40 9.56 5.00
C ALA A 272 -23.22 9.63 3.47
N GLU A 273 -21.97 9.59 2.97
CA GLU A 273 -21.70 9.51 1.54
C GLU A 273 -22.27 8.22 0.95
N TRP A 274 -22.03 7.10 1.61
CA TRP A 274 -22.44 5.78 1.16
C TRP A 274 -23.94 5.64 1.00
N SER A 275 -24.70 6.07 2.01
CA SER A 275 -26.16 6.05 1.99
C SER A 275 -26.72 6.97 0.92
N ARG A 276 -26.13 8.16 0.69
CA ARG A 276 -26.56 9.07 -0.39
C ARG A 276 -26.40 8.41 -1.76
N THR A 277 -25.21 7.87 -2.04
CA THR A 277 -24.93 7.26 -3.34
C THR A 277 -25.78 6.00 -3.57
N LEU A 278 -25.94 5.14 -2.56
CA LEU A 278 -26.85 3.99 -2.66
C LEU A 278 -28.30 4.41 -2.95
N THR A 279 -28.78 5.51 -2.36
CA THR A 279 -30.12 6.02 -2.61
C THR A 279 -30.29 6.42 -4.08
N LEU A 280 -29.28 7.05 -4.68
CA LEU A 280 -29.29 7.37 -6.11
C LEU A 280 -29.34 6.10 -6.96
N ILE A 281 -28.53 5.08 -6.64
CA ILE A 281 -28.55 3.80 -7.37
C ILE A 281 -29.93 3.13 -7.26
N ARG A 282 -30.54 3.12 -6.07
CA ARG A 282 -31.90 2.56 -5.86
C ARG A 282 -32.94 3.31 -6.69
N ASN A 283 -32.89 4.65 -6.72
CA ASN A 283 -33.83 5.45 -7.50
C ASN A 283 -33.70 5.18 -9.01
N VAL A 284 -32.46 5.06 -9.51
CA VAL A 284 -32.21 4.67 -10.91
C VAL A 284 -32.71 3.25 -11.17
N GLY A 285 -32.36 2.27 -10.32
CA GLY A 285 -32.79 0.88 -10.46
C GLY A 285 -34.31 0.71 -10.45
N ALA A 286 -35.01 1.45 -9.58
CA ALA A 286 -36.47 1.45 -9.54
C ALA A 286 -37.09 1.96 -10.84
N ARG A 287 -36.51 3.01 -11.47
CA ARG A 287 -36.96 3.53 -12.77
C ARG A 287 -36.63 2.59 -13.92
N VAL A 288 -35.45 1.98 -13.91
CA VAL A 288 -35.00 1.00 -14.91
C VAL A 288 -35.92 -0.23 -14.94
N ALA A 289 -36.36 -0.70 -13.76
CA ALA A 289 -37.18 -1.91 -13.65
C ALA A 289 -38.64 -1.74 -14.08
N LEU A 290 -39.13 -0.51 -14.29
CA LEU A 290 -40.48 -0.26 -14.79
C LEU A 290 -40.67 -0.82 -16.20
N ASP A 291 -41.84 -1.38 -16.51
CA ASP A 291 -42.15 -2.00 -17.81
C ASP A 291 -41.92 -1.07 -19.01
N GLU A 292 -42.17 0.23 -18.83
CA GLU A 292 -41.93 1.27 -19.83
C GLU A 292 -40.43 1.47 -20.16
N ASN A 293 -39.52 1.18 -19.22
CA ASN A 293 -38.08 1.40 -19.35
C ASN A 293 -37.27 0.09 -19.49
N ARG A 294 -37.82 -1.04 -19.05
CA ARG A 294 -37.17 -2.35 -19.04
C ARG A 294 -37.08 -2.98 -20.45
N PRO A 295 -35.90 -3.38 -20.94
CA PRO A 295 -35.74 -4.10 -22.20
C PRO A 295 -36.52 -5.42 -22.19
N SER A 296 -36.96 -5.89 -23.36
CA SER A 296 -37.76 -7.12 -23.48
C SER A 296 -37.02 -8.40 -23.10
N TRP A 297 -35.68 -8.38 -23.12
CA TRP A 297 -34.84 -9.52 -22.78
C TRP A 297 -34.61 -9.67 -21.26
N ILE A 298 -35.02 -8.68 -20.45
CA ILE A 298 -34.92 -8.72 -18.99
C ILE A 298 -36.27 -9.10 -18.38
N SER A 299 -36.30 -10.22 -17.66
CA SER A 299 -37.49 -10.68 -16.95
C SER A 299 -37.84 -9.79 -15.74
N SER A 300 -39.11 -9.75 -15.36
CA SER A 300 -39.64 -8.84 -14.33
C SER A 300 -39.28 -9.25 -12.91
N ASP A 301 -38.88 -10.51 -12.71
CA ASP A 301 -38.45 -11.08 -11.44
C ASP A 301 -36.98 -10.73 -11.10
N VAL A 302 -36.21 -10.21 -12.06
CA VAL A 302 -34.84 -9.73 -11.80
C VAL A 302 -34.91 -8.53 -10.86
N SER A 303 -34.17 -8.59 -9.75
CA SER A 303 -34.17 -7.52 -8.75
C SER A 303 -33.79 -6.16 -9.34
N GLN A 304 -34.40 -5.09 -8.81
CA GLN A 304 -34.17 -3.72 -9.29
C GLN A 304 -32.70 -3.30 -9.14
N GLY A 305 -31.99 -3.80 -8.12
CA GLY A 305 -30.58 -3.50 -7.91
C GLY A 305 -29.69 -4.09 -8.99
N VAL A 306 -29.96 -5.33 -9.42
CA VAL A 306 -29.25 -5.98 -10.54
C VAL A 306 -29.53 -5.23 -11.84
N GLN A 307 -30.80 -4.94 -12.14
CA GLN A 307 -31.15 -4.19 -13.35
C GLN A 307 -30.51 -2.78 -13.37
N GLY A 308 -30.51 -2.09 -12.22
CA GLY A 308 -29.91 -0.77 -12.07
C GLY A 308 -28.40 -0.78 -12.28
N ASP A 309 -27.68 -1.73 -11.70
CA ASP A 309 -26.23 -1.86 -11.93
C ASP A 309 -25.91 -2.15 -13.40
N GLN A 310 -26.64 -3.07 -14.04
CA GLN A 310 -26.39 -3.44 -15.44
C GLN A 310 -26.74 -2.32 -16.42
N PHE A 311 -27.79 -1.55 -16.14
CA PHE A 311 -28.06 -0.30 -16.87
C PHE A 311 -26.89 0.68 -16.74
N LEU A 312 -26.39 0.92 -15.52
CA LEU A 312 -25.28 1.86 -15.28
C LEU A 312 -23.97 1.36 -15.90
N HIS A 313 -23.73 0.04 -15.89
CA HIS A 313 -22.61 -0.61 -16.58
C HIS A 313 -22.66 -0.33 -18.09
N ALA A 314 -23.75 -0.70 -18.74
CA ALA A 314 -23.92 -0.53 -20.18
C ALA A 314 -23.86 0.94 -20.58
N TYR A 315 -24.52 1.82 -19.82
CA TYR A 315 -24.51 3.26 -20.04
C TYR A 315 -23.08 3.82 -20.02
N TYR A 316 -22.27 3.42 -19.02
CA TYR A 316 -20.89 3.87 -18.91
C TYR A 316 -20.04 3.42 -20.11
N TYR A 317 -20.09 2.16 -20.51
CA TYR A 317 -19.24 1.69 -21.60
C TYR A 317 -19.70 2.13 -22.99
N GLN A 318 -21.01 2.18 -23.23
CA GLN A 318 -21.55 2.33 -24.58
C GLN A 318 -22.02 3.75 -24.90
N VAL A 319 -22.48 4.50 -23.89
CA VAL A 319 -22.90 5.90 -24.03
C VAL A 319 -21.77 6.86 -23.66
N VAL A 320 -21.15 6.69 -22.49
CA VAL A 320 -20.05 7.57 -22.03
C VAL A 320 -18.74 7.28 -22.78
N ARG A 321 -18.49 6.01 -23.12
CA ARG A 321 -17.36 5.52 -23.96
C ARG A 321 -15.97 5.89 -23.40
N PRO A 322 -15.63 5.44 -22.18
CA PRO A 322 -14.38 5.80 -21.48
C PRO A 322 -13.11 5.32 -22.20
N HIS A 323 -13.21 4.34 -23.09
CA HIS A 323 -12.08 3.89 -23.91
C HIS A 323 -11.60 4.93 -24.93
N THR A 324 -12.46 5.90 -25.25
CA THR A 324 -12.10 7.00 -26.16
C THR A 324 -11.47 8.18 -25.42
N GLU A 325 -11.87 8.43 -24.17
CA GLU A 325 -11.38 9.51 -23.33
C GLU A 325 -11.44 9.08 -21.85
N LYS A 326 -10.28 9.09 -21.17
CA LYS A 326 -10.11 8.58 -19.79
C LYS A 326 -11.09 9.20 -18.78
N ASP A 327 -11.41 10.49 -18.94
CA ASP A 327 -12.29 11.25 -18.05
C ASP A 327 -13.62 11.65 -18.73
N ALA A 328 -14.09 10.86 -19.70
CA ALA A 328 -15.36 11.09 -20.40
C ALA A 328 -16.56 11.29 -19.46
N TYR A 329 -16.56 10.65 -18.28
CA TYR A 329 -17.61 10.81 -17.28
C TYR A 329 -17.67 12.22 -16.69
N GLU A 330 -16.54 12.92 -16.54
CA GLU A 330 -16.51 14.32 -16.09
C GLU A 330 -17.05 15.27 -17.16
N ARG A 331 -16.77 14.98 -18.42
CA ARG A 331 -17.34 15.73 -19.56
C ARG A 331 -18.86 15.62 -19.56
N GLU A 332 -19.39 14.40 -19.46
CA GLU A 332 -20.85 14.20 -19.37
C GLU A 332 -21.44 14.79 -18.10
N PHE A 333 -20.76 14.72 -16.95
CA PHE A 333 -21.20 15.38 -15.72
C PHE A 333 -21.37 16.88 -15.92
N ARG A 334 -20.38 17.58 -16.49
CA ARG A 334 -20.46 19.04 -16.73
C ARG A 334 -21.63 19.42 -17.62
N LYS A 335 -21.98 18.57 -18.59
CA LYS A 335 -23.12 18.73 -19.48
C LYS A 335 -24.45 18.48 -18.77
N ASN A 336 -24.53 17.44 -17.95
CA ASN A 336 -25.79 16.94 -17.39
C ASN A 336 -26.11 17.49 -15.98
N ARG A 337 -25.14 18.05 -15.25
CA ARG A 337 -25.31 18.50 -13.85
C ARG A 337 -26.40 19.55 -13.61
N LEU A 338 -26.78 20.32 -14.64
CA LEU A 338 -27.85 21.32 -14.53
C LEU A 338 -29.24 20.69 -14.61
N ASP A 339 -29.37 19.54 -15.28
CA ASP A 339 -30.62 18.77 -15.39
C ASP A 339 -30.34 17.26 -15.53
N PRO A 340 -30.06 16.57 -14.40
CA PRO A 340 -29.80 15.13 -14.41
C PRO A 340 -30.99 14.27 -14.88
N GLU A 341 -32.24 14.77 -14.74
CA GLU A 341 -33.44 14.01 -15.14
C GLU A 341 -33.53 13.85 -16.66
N VAL A 342 -33.14 14.87 -17.43
CA VAL A 342 -33.07 14.78 -18.90
C VAL A 342 -32.04 13.73 -19.34
N ALA A 343 -30.88 13.69 -18.68
CA ALA A 343 -29.85 12.70 -18.96
C ALA A 343 -30.33 11.28 -18.62
N LEU A 344 -30.96 11.09 -17.45
CA LEU A 344 -31.52 9.80 -17.04
C LEU A 344 -32.62 9.33 -18.01
N ARG A 345 -33.58 10.18 -18.36
CA ARG A 345 -34.64 9.83 -19.32
C ARG A 345 -34.08 9.42 -20.68
N SER A 346 -33.05 10.13 -21.16
CA SER A 346 -32.37 9.78 -22.41
C SER A 346 -31.68 8.42 -22.32
N GLY A 347 -31.01 8.16 -21.18
CA GLY A 347 -30.40 6.86 -20.89
C GLY A 347 -31.42 5.72 -20.82
N LEU A 348 -32.55 5.92 -20.13
CA LEU A 348 -33.63 4.92 -20.02
C LEU A 348 -34.25 4.62 -21.39
N ALA A 349 -34.47 5.62 -22.23
CA ALA A 349 -34.97 5.42 -23.59
C ALA A 349 -33.98 4.62 -24.45
N TRP A 350 -32.67 4.91 -24.33
CA TRP A 350 -31.61 4.14 -24.99
C TRP A 350 -31.57 2.68 -24.50
N TRP A 351 -31.67 2.47 -23.19
CA TRP A 351 -31.72 1.14 -22.57
C TRP A 351 -32.95 0.35 -23.04
N LYS A 352 -34.14 0.95 -22.96
CA LYS A 352 -35.39 0.31 -23.43
C LYS A 352 -35.33 -0.11 -24.90
N ALA A 353 -34.68 0.68 -25.75
CA ALA A 353 -34.59 0.39 -27.18
C ALA A 353 -33.84 -0.91 -27.50
N GLY A 354 -32.95 -1.38 -26.61
CA GLY A 354 -32.26 -2.66 -26.75
C GLY A 354 -31.32 -2.77 -27.95
N LYS A 355 -30.99 -1.64 -28.61
CA LYS A 355 -30.12 -1.60 -29.81
C LYS A 355 -28.64 -1.40 -29.44
N TYR A 356 -28.15 -2.24 -28.54
CA TYR A 356 -26.78 -2.24 -28.05
C TYR A 356 -26.33 -3.68 -27.79
N GLU A 357 -25.02 -3.90 -27.72
CA GLU A 357 -24.48 -5.22 -27.37
C GLU A 357 -24.80 -5.49 -25.89
N HIS A 358 -25.56 -6.54 -25.60
CA HIS A 358 -26.05 -6.84 -24.24
C HIS A 358 -25.70 -8.26 -23.76
N GLU A 359 -24.83 -8.99 -24.47
CA GLU A 359 -24.45 -10.37 -24.10
C GLU A 359 -23.77 -10.41 -22.72
N HIS A 360 -22.97 -9.39 -22.39
CA HIS A 360 -22.32 -9.29 -21.09
C HIS A 360 -23.33 -9.03 -19.96
N GLU A 361 -24.26 -8.11 -20.15
CA GLU A 361 -25.32 -7.82 -19.19
C GLU A 361 -26.23 -9.04 -19.01
N GLU A 362 -26.59 -9.73 -20.08
CA GLU A 362 -27.39 -10.95 -20.04
C GLU A 362 -26.69 -12.07 -19.27
N TYR A 363 -25.41 -12.31 -19.55
CA TYR A 363 -24.59 -13.27 -18.78
C TYR A 363 -24.53 -12.89 -17.29
N THR A 364 -24.35 -11.60 -17.00
CA THR A 364 -24.26 -11.14 -15.61
C THR A 364 -25.59 -11.32 -14.88
N ILE A 365 -26.71 -10.98 -15.51
CA ILE A 365 -28.05 -11.10 -14.92
C ILE A 365 -28.44 -12.56 -14.67
N TYR A 366 -28.26 -13.43 -15.67
CA TYR A 366 -28.82 -14.79 -15.61
C TYR A 366 -27.83 -15.86 -15.18
N THR A 367 -26.52 -15.56 -15.17
CA THR A 367 -25.48 -16.53 -14.77
C THR A 367 -24.70 -16.06 -13.55
N SER A 368 -24.05 -14.89 -13.61
CA SER A 368 -23.16 -14.46 -12.52
C SER A 368 -23.91 -14.03 -11.26
N ALA A 369 -24.98 -13.23 -11.39
CA ALA A 369 -25.70 -12.69 -10.23
C ALA A 369 -26.38 -13.79 -9.38
N PRO A 370 -27.08 -14.79 -9.97
CA PRO A 370 -27.66 -15.89 -9.17
C PRO A 370 -26.61 -16.71 -8.42
N LEU A 371 -25.49 -17.02 -9.09
CA LEU A 371 -24.40 -17.77 -8.47
C LEU A 371 -23.72 -16.99 -7.34
N LEU A 372 -23.45 -15.69 -7.54
CA LEU A 372 -22.90 -14.84 -6.48
C LEU A 372 -23.86 -14.73 -5.29
N HIS A 373 -25.17 -14.60 -5.55
CA HIS A 373 -26.17 -14.59 -4.49
C HIS A 373 -26.17 -15.88 -3.66
N GLU A 374 -25.99 -17.04 -4.32
CA GLU A 374 -25.86 -18.34 -3.66
C GLU A 374 -24.57 -18.45 -2.85
N LEU A 375 -23.40 -18.23 -3.48
CA LEU A 375 -22.09 -18.44 -2.86
C LEU A 375 -21.82 -17.47 -1.70
N LEU A 376 -22.37 -16.25 -1.79
CA LEU A 376 -22.22 -15.21 -0.77
C LEU A 376 -23.37 -15.21 0.26
N ALA A 377 -24.26 -16.19 0.22
CA ALA A 377 -25.35 -16.31 1.18
C ALA A 377 -24.84 -16.50 2.62
N ARG A 378 -25.65 -16.06 3.59
CA ARG A 378 -25.33 -16.15 5.02
C ARG A 378 -25.00 -17.60 5.41
N GLY A 379 -23.82 -17.82 5.98
CA GLY A 379 -23.33 -19.15 6.37
C GLY A 379 -22.80 -20.03 5.23
N ARG A 380 -23.07 -19.68 3.96
CA ARG A 380 -22.49 -20.36 2.79
C ARG A 380 -21.08 -19.88 2.49
N ILE A 381 -20.84 -18.58 2.67
CA ILE A 381 -19.57 -17.94 2.33
C ILE A 381 -18.39 -18.50 3.13
N THR A 382 -18.57 -18.79 4.42
CA THR A 382 -17.51 -19.34 5.28
C THR A 382 -17.23 -20.83 5.03
N THR A 383 -18.06 -21.50 4.23
CA THR A 383 -17.91 -22.91 3.86
C THR A 383 -17.51 -23.09 2.39
N LEU A 384 -17.13 -22.00 1.71
CA LEU A 384 -16.63 -22.07 0.33
C LEU A 384 -15.39 -22.94 0.27
N THR A 385 -15.23 -23.65 -0.84
CA THR A 385 -13.94 -24.21 -1.24
C THR A 385 -13.10 -23.14 -1.94
N GLU A 386 -11.78 -23.35 -2.05
CA GLU A 386 -10.92 -22.44 -2.83
C GLU A 386 -11.43 -22.26 -4.28
N GLY A 387 -11.93 -23.33 -4.90
CA GLY A 387 -12.47 -23.27 -6.26
C GLY A 387 -13.70 -22.36 -6.36
N GLU A 388 -14.64 -22.49 -5.42
CA GLU A 388 -15.85 -21.67 -5.38
C GLU A 388 -15.54 -20.21 -5.01
N TRP A 389 -14.54 -19.99 -4.16
CA TRP A 389 -14.02 -18.65 -3.87
C TRP A 389 -13.46 -17.97 -5.11
N VAL A 390 -12.65 -18.70 -5.90
CA VAL A 390 -12.10 -18.19 -7.16
C VAL A 390 -13.22 -17.90 -8.16
N ASP A 391 -14.19 -18.80 -8.32
CA ASP A 391 -15.34 -18.59 -9.22
C ASP A 391 -16.19 -17.39 -8.78
N ALA A 392 -16.42 -17.22 -7.48
CA ALA A 392 -17.13 -16.04 -6.95
C ALA A 392 -16.37 -14.74 -7.24
N LEU A 393 -15.10 -14.63 -6.83
CA LEU A 393 -14.38 -13.36 -6.96
C LEU A 393 -14.12 -12.97 -8.42
N THR A 394 -13.84 -13.93 -9.30
CA THR A 394 -13.58 -13.64 -10.72
C THR A 394 -14.81 -13.08 -11.46
N ARG A 395 -16.01 -13.24 -10.91
CA ARG A 395 -17.26 -12.66 -11.41
C ARG A 395 -17.55 -11.26 -10.90
N VAL A 396 -16.81 -10.79 -9.90
CA VAL A 396 -16.90 -9.42 -9.38
C VAL A 396 -16.08 -8.51 -10.28
N TYR A 397 -16.74 -7.57 -10.96
CA TYR A 397 -16.08 -6.70 -11.94
C TYR A 397 -14.94 -5.89 -11.34
N ALA A 398 -15.18 -5.24 -10.19
CA ALA A 398 -14.17 -4.43 -9.51
C ALA A 398 -12.94 -5.26 -9.09
N PHE A 399 -13.12 -6.56 -8.85
CA PHE A 399 -12.02 -7.46 -8.53
C PHE A 399 -11.17 -7.76 -9.77
N GLY A 400 -11.81 -8.10 -10.90
CA GLY A 400 -11.12 -8.30 -12.17
C GLY A 400 -10.36 -7.05 -12.65
N ASP A 401 -10.99 -5.87 -12.58
CA ASP A 401 -10.35 -4.59 -12.94
C ASP A 401 -9.13 -4.28 -12.07
N HIS A 402 -9.18 -4.63 -10.78
CA HIS A 402 -8.04 -4.50 -9.87
C HIS A 402 -6.93 -5.50 -10.20
N ALA A 403 -7.28 -6.78 -10.43
CA ALA A 403 -6.31 -7.83 -10.78
C ALA A 403 -5.48 -7.48 -12.02
N MET A 404 -6.07 -6.79 -12.99
CA MET A 404 -5.36 -6.33 -14.19
C MET A 404 -4.21 -5.37 -13.88
N LYS A 405 -4.33 -4.56 -12.82
CA LYS A 405 -3.34 -3.54 -12.43
C LYS A 405 -2.21 -4.10 -11.57
N ILE A 406 -2.36 -5.32 -11.05
CA ILE A 406 -1.33 -5.98 -10.24
C ILE A 406 -0.20 -6.49 -11.16
N SER A 407 1.04 -6.43 -10.69
CA SER A 407 2.18 -6.90 -11.48
C SER A 407 2.11 -8.40 -11.72
N ASN A 408 2.50 -8.86 -12.91
CA ASN A 408 2.52 -10.29 -13.21
C ASN A 408 3.47 -11.04 -12.28
N LEU A 409 4.59 -10.40 -11.90
CA LEU A 409 5.55 -10.94 -10.93
C LEU A 409 4.89 -11.24 -9.58
N TYR A 410 4.11 -10.30 -9.03
CA TYR A 410 3.40 -10.51 -7.76
C TYR A 410 2.40 -11.67 -7.83
N LEU A 411 1.78 -11.87 -9.00
CA LEU A 411 0.82 -12.95 -9.23
C LEU A 411 1.49 -14.31 -9.54
N GLY A 412 2.82 -14.37 -9.64
CA GLY A 412 3.54 -15.58 -10.07
C GLY A 412 3.25 -15.95 -11.52
N LEU A 413 2.95 -14.97 -12.38
CA LEU A 413 2.57 -15.17 -13.77
C LEU A 413 3.66 -14.69 -14.73
N GLY A 414 3.75 -15.35 -15.88
CA GLY A 414 4.68 -15.01 -16.95
C GLY A 414 4.34 -13.73 -17.71
N THR A 415 4.96 -13.58 -18.89
CA THR A 415 4.65 -12.50 -19.82
C THR A 415 3.30 -12.79 -20.51
N ASP A 416 2.38 -11.84 -20.42
CA ASP A 416 1.05 -11.87 -21.06
C ASP A 416 0.09 -13.02 -20.66
N PRO A 417 -0.28 -13.16 -19.37
CA PRO A 417 -1.13 -14.25 -18.88
C PRO A 417 -2.63 -14.13 -19.21
N GLY A 418 -3.07 -12.98 -19.75
CA GLY A 418 -4.51 -12.69 -19.96
C GLY A 418 -5.28 -12.35 -18.66
N SER A 419 -6.49 -11.80 -18.81
CA SER A 419 -7.26 -11.26 -17.69
C SER A 419 -7.80 -12.30 -16.72
N GLN A 420 -8.23 -13.44 -17.24
CA GLN A 420 -8.76 -14.55 -16.46
C GLN A 420 -7.70 -15.10 -15.50
N ALA A 421 -6.50 -15.42 -16.02
CA ALA A 421 -5.41 -15.97 -15.21
C ALA A 421 -4.96 -14.99 -14.11
N LYS A 422 -4.92 -13.68 -14.40
CA LYS A 422 -4.58 -12.66 -13.38
C LYS A 422 -5.62 -12.63 -12.25
N SER A 423 -6.90 -12.69 -12.61
CA SER A 423 -8.01 -12.66 -11.64
C SER A 423 -8.00 -13.92 -10.77
N GLU A 424 -7.82 -15.11 -11.38
CA GLU A 424 -7.72 -16.37 -10.66
C GLU A 424 -6.52 -16.41 -9.72
N ALA A 425 -5.34 -15.97 -10.18
CA ALA A 425 -4.13 -15.92 -9.36
C ALA A 425 -4.32 -15.01 -8.13
N LEU A 426 -4.89 -13.81 -8.33
CA LEU A 426 -5.16 -12.90 -7.22
C LEU A 426 -6.17 -13.51 -6.23
N ALA A 427 -7.20 -14.20 -6.72
CA ALA A 427 -8.22 -14.81 -5.87
C ALA A 427 -7.61 -15.92 -4.99
N ARG A 428 -6.69 -16.73 -5.54
CA ARG A 428 -5.94 -17.74 -4.77
C ARG A 428 -4.99 -17.15 -3.75
N ILE A 429 -4.37 -15.99 -4.06
CA ILE A 429 -3.57 -15.26 -3.10
C ILE A 429 -4.45 -14.78 -1.94
N LEU A 430 -5.61 -14.17 -2.23
CA LEU A 430 -6.55 -13.71 -1.21
C LEU A 430 -7.07 -14.84 -0.32
N TRP A 431 -7.34 -16.01 -0.91
CA TRP A 431 -7.81 -17.19 -0.16
C TRP A 431 -6.90 -17.56 1.02
N LYS A 432 -5.59 -17.33 0.88
CA LYS A 432 -4.58 -17.64 1.90
C LYS A 432 -4.36 -16.51 2.91
N GLN A 433 -4.93 -15.33 2.68
CA GLN A 433 -4.74 -14.18 3.56
C GLN A 433 -5.60 -14.27 4.82
N HIS A 434 -5.08 -13.65 5.87
CA HIS A 434 -5.80 -13.40 7.12
C HIS A 434 -5.72 -11.90 7.43
N SER A 435 -6.77 -11.35 8.03
CA SER A 435 -6.76 -9.98 8.54
C SER A 435 -5.96 -9.88 9.85
N GLY A 436 -5.75 -8.66 10.35
CA GLY A 436 -4.94 -8.43 11.55
C GLY A 436 -5.47 -9.08 12.83
N ASN A 437 -6.77 -9.41 12.88
CA ASN A 437 -7.38 -10.16 13.99
C ASN A 437 -7.47 -11.68 13.73
N GLY A 438 -6.88 -12.18 12.63
CA GLY A 438 -6.82 -13.59 12.27
C GLY A 438 -8.01 -14.14 11.49
N MET A 439 -8.95 -13.31 11.02
CA MET A 439 -10.05 -13.78 10.18
C MET A 439 -9.55 -14.17 8.78
N THR A 440 -10.02 -15.31 8.27
CA THR A 440 -9.81 -15.74 6.88
C THR A 440 -10.53 -14.82 5.90
N ALA A 441 -10.15 -14.87 4.63
CA ALA A 441 -10.80 -14.04 3.62
C ALA A 441 -12.33 -14.24 3.49
N PRO A 442 -12.87 -15.47 3.54
CA PRO A 442 -14.32 -15.68 3.59
C PRO A 442 -14.99 -15.13 4.85
N GLU A 443 -14.34 -15.22 6.02
CA GLU A 443 -14.88 -14.67 7.27
C GLU A 443 -14.93 -13.14 7.24
N VAL A 444 -13.94 -12.47 6.64
CA VAL A 444 -13.98 -11.01 6.44
C VAL A 444 -15.16 -10.62 5.54
N LEU A 445 -15.40 -11.34 4.44
CA LEU A 445 -16.57 -11.06 3.59
C LEU A 445 -17.88 -11.37 4.32
N ASP A 446 -17.96 -12.45 5.11
CA ASP A 446 -19.14 -12.74 5.95
C ASP A 446 -19.43 -11.61 6.92
N PHE A 447 -18.39 -11.12 7.61
CA PHE A 447 -18.50 -9.96 8.48
C PHE A 447 -19.04 -8.74 7.71
N VAL A 448 -18.45 -8.39 6.56
CA VAL A 448 -18.90 -7.22 5.79
C VAL A 448 -20.35 -7.36 5.35
N ILE A 449 -20.75 -8.49 4.79
CA ILE A 449 -22.08 -8.70 4.19
C ILE A 449 -23.16 -8.89 5.27
N TRP A 450 -22.88 -9.74 6.27
CA TRP A 450 -23.87 -10.31 7.19
C TRP A 450 -23.66 -9.96 8.66
N GLY A 451 -22.51 -9.40 9.03
CA GLY A 451 -22.20 -9.01 10.39
C GLY A 451 -23.15 -7.95 10.97
N ASP A 452 -23.03 -7.73 12.27
CA ASP A 452 -23.88 -6.78 12.99
C ASP A 452 -23.54 -5.32 12.67
N GLY A 453 -24.51 -4.43 12.91
CA GLY A 453 -24.35 -2.99 12.68
C GLY A 453 -24.59 -2.54 11.24
N ASP A 454 -24.04 -1.39 10.88
CA ASP A 454 -24.23 -0.77 9.58
C ASP A 454 -23.23 -1.34 8.53
N VAL A 455 -23.75 -1.69 7.35
CA VAL A 455 -22.93 -2.27 6.26
C VAL A 455 -21.83 -1.30 5.80
N ALA A 456 -22.09 0.00 5.75
CA ALA A 456 -21.10 0.96 5.29
C ALA A 456 -19.96 1.10 6.31
N GLU A 457 -20.26 1.05 7.61
CA GLU A 457 -19.23 0.95 8.65
C GLU A 457 -18.34 -0.28 8.46
N ARG A 458 -18.93 -1.45 8.19
CA ARG A 458 -18.14 -2.68 7.98
C ARG A 458 -17.30 -2.65 6.71
N ILE A 459 -17.82 -2.08 5.62
CA ILE A 459 -17.03 -1.82 4.40
C ILE A 459 -15.85 -0.89 4.71
N TRP A 460 -16.09 0.17 5.51
CA TRP A 460 -15.04 1.10 5.90
C TRP A 460 -13.95 0.39 6.73
N LEU A 461 -14.35 -0.41 7.71
CA LEU A 461 -13.44 -1.19 8.55
C LEU A 461 -12.61 -2.17 7.71
N ALA A 462 -13.24 -2.99 6.87
CA ALA A 462 -12.53 -3.93 6.00
C ALA A 462 -11.65 -3.26 4.92
N SER A 463 -11.80 -1.94 4.69
CA SER A 463 -10.95 -1.19 3.75
C SER A 463 -9.78 -0.44 4.42
N HIS A 464 -9.93 -0.07 5.70
CA HIS A 464 -9.02 0.87 6.37
C HIS A 464 -8.45 0.35 7.70
N ASP A 465 -9.18 -0.53 8.38
CA ASP A 465 -8.82 -1.01 9.71
C ASP A 465 -7.99 -2.29 9.62
N HIS A 466 -6.82 -2.29 10.25
CA HIS A 466 -5.90 -3.43 10.19
C HIS A 466 -6.55 -4.73 10.66
N ASP A 467 -7.47 -4.66 11.63
CA ASP A 467 -8.07 -5.86 12.21
C ASP A 467 -8.96 -6.59 11.20
N TYR A 468 -9.55 -5.88 10.23
CA TYR A 468 -10.50 -6.45 9.26
C TYR A 468 -10.00 -6.42 7.81
N LYS A 469 -8.95 -5.64 7.53
CA LYS A 469 -8.49 -5.39 6.17
C LYS A 469 -7.72 -6.57 5.59
N LEU A 470 -8.03 -6.89 4.35
CA LEU A 470 -7.26 -7.79 3.50
C LEU A 470 -6.51 -6.98 2.44
N SER A 471 -5.31 -7.42 2.08
CA SER A 471 -4.54 -6.75 1.03
C SER A 471 -5.27 -6.92 -0.30
N HIS A 472 -5.25 -5.89 -1.16
CA HIS A 472 -5.91 -5.89 -2.48
C HIS A 472 -7.45 -5.96 -2.48
N ILE A 473 -8.12 -5.95 -1.31
CA ILE A 473 -9.56 -5.75 -1.21
C ILE A 473 -9.82 -4.32 -0.73
N GLY A 474 -10.49 -3.53 -1.58
CA GLY A 474 -10.85 -2.15 -1.28
C GLY A 474 -12.36 -1.92 -1.34
N THR A 475 -12.76 -0.68 -1.03
CA THR A 475 -14.15 -0.23 -0.97
C THR A 475 -14.97 -0.60 -2.21
N SER A 476 -14.38 -0.48 -3.41
CA SER A 476 -15.07 -0.80 -4.67
C SER A 476 -15.40 -2.28 -4.82
N ILE A 477 -14.53 -3.18 -4.35
CA ILE A 477 -14.74 -4.64 -4.41
C ILE A 477 -15.79 -5.02 -3.37
N LEU A 478 -15.64 -4.53 -2.14
CA LEU A 478 -16.57 -4.82 -1.04
C LEU A 478 -17.98 -4.32 -1.33
N GLY A 479 -18.11 -3.12 -1.90
CA GLY A 479 -19.40 -2.57 -2.30
C GLY A 479 -20.13 -3.39 -3.37
N GLU A 480 -19.37 -3.96 -4.30
CA GLU A 480 -19.91 -4.82 -5.34
C GLU A 480 -20.30 -6.20 -4.80
N VAL A 481 -19.43 -6.82 -3.99
CA VAL A 481 -19.69 -8.10 -3.30
C VAL A 481 -20.95 -8.03 -2.44
N VAL A 482 -21.09 -6.98 -1.61
CA VAL A 482 -22.29 -6.73 -0.80
C VAL A 482 -23.52 -6.66 -1.68
N GLY A 483 -23.42 -5.96 -2.81
CA GLY A 483 -24.57 -5.78 -3.69
C GLY A 483 -24.97 -7.04 -4.45
N TRP A 484 -24.03 -7.90 -4.81
CA TRP A 484 -24.36 -9.20 -5.41
C TRP A 484 -24.93 -10.19 -4.38
N ALA A 485 -24.48 -10.12 -3.13
CA ALA A 485 -25.02 -10.94 -2.06
C ALA A 485 -26.45 -10.51 -1.68
N ARG A 486 -26.74 -9.19 -1.66
CA ARG A 486 -28.01 -8.63 -1.17
C ARG A 486 -28.61 -7.59 -2.13
N PRO A 487 -28.87 -7.93 -3.41
CA PRO A 487 -29.15 -6.94 -4.46
C PRO A 487 -30.45 -6.15 -4.26
N THR A 488 -31.41 -6.72 -3.52
CA THR A 488 -32.67 -6.04 -3.18
C THR A 488 -32.48 -4.96 -2.12
N GLU A 489 -31.55 -5.18 -1.17
CA GLU A 489 -31.31 -4.25 -0.06
C GLU A 489 -30.21 -3.25 -0.42
N TYR A 490 -29.15 -3.74 -1.05
CA TYR A 490 -27.96 -2.99 -1.45
C TYR A 490 -27.71 -3.26 -2.94
N PRO A 491 -27.99 -2.33 -3.85
CA PRO A 491 -27.56 -2.50 -5.23
C PRO A 491 -26.01 -2.51 -5.32
N PRO A 492 -25.41 -3.26 -6.25
CA PRO A 492 -23.96 -3.25 -6.45
C PRO A 492 -23.41 -1.82 -6.62
N ARG A 493 -22.41 -1.47 -5.81
CA ARG A 493 -21.70 -0.19 -5.88
C ARG A 493 -20.21 -0.42 -6.03
N ASN A 494 -19.67 0.05 -7.15
CA ASN A 494 -18.23 0.11 -7.41
C ASN A 494 -17.85 1.48 -8.01
N SER A 495 -16.55 1.66 -8.32
CA SER A 495 -16.04 2.88 -8.95
C SER A 495 -16.71 3.18 -10.29
N ARG A 496 -17.03 2.16 -11.10
CA ARG A 496 -17.72 2.27 -12.38
C ARG A 496 -19.15 2.78 -12.20
N THR A 497 -19.94 2.18 -11.31
CA THR A 497 -21.32 2.61 -11.03
C THR A 497 -21.35 4.06 -10.52
N SER A 498 -20.35 4.45 -9.72
CA SER A 498 -20.19 5.84 -9.27
C SER A 498 -19.87 6.79 -10.44
N LYS A 499 -18.99 6.39 -11.38
CA LYS A 499 -18.72 7.17 -12.60
C LYS A 499 -19.93 7.29 -13.52
N ALA A 500 -20.73 6.24 -13.65
CA ALA A 500 -21.97 6.25 -14.43
C ALA A 500 -22.99 7.25 -13.85
N LEU A 501 -23.20 7.21 -12.53
CA LEU A 501 -24.06 8.18 -11.84
C LEU A 501 -23.55 9.62 -12.00
N ARG A 502 -22.23 9.81 -11.91
CA ARG A 502 -21.60 11.11 -12.15
C ARG A 502 -21.81 11.60 -13.58
N ALA A 503 -21.63 10.72 -14.57
CA ALA A 503 -21.92 11.04 -15.97
C ALA A 503 -23.39 11.43 -16.20
N LEU A 504 -24.34 10.84 -15.46
CA LEU A 504 -25.75 11.23 -15.48
C LEU A 504 -26.02 12.62 -14.87
N GLY A 505 -25.03 13.28 -14.26
CA GLY A 505 -25.17 14.62 -13.68
C GLY A 505 -25.24 14.67 -12.16
N ASN A 506 -25.11 13.52 -11.46
CA ASN A 506 -25.16 13.49 -10.00
C ASN A 506 -23.78 13.83 -9.40
N ASP A 507 -23.75 14.66 -8.35
CA ASP A 507 -22.51 14.96 -7.63
C ASP A 507 -22.21 13.87 -6.60
N VAL A 508 -21.61 12.78 -7.09
CA VAL A 508 -21.19 11.63 -6.28
C VAL A 508 -19.67 11.50 -6.28
N ASP A 509 -19.13 11.01 -5.16
CA ASP A 509 -17.72 10.68 -5.04
C ASP A 509 -17.43 9.36 -5.78
N VAL A 510 -16.38 9.37 -6.61
CA VAL A 510 -15.91 8.17 -7.30
C VAL A 510 -15.04 7.38 -6.34
N LEU A 511 -15.46 6.14 -6.04
CA LEU A 511 -14.65 5.22 -5.23
C LEU A 511 -13.28 4.99 -5.89
N VAL A 512 -12.23 5.05 -5.07
CA VAL A 512 -10.84 4.74 -5.45
C VAL A 512 -10.51 3.30 -5.13
#